data_AF-A0A955T973-F1
#
_entry.id   AF-A0A955T973-F1
#
_cell.length_a   1.000
_cell.length_b   1.000
_cell.length_c   1.000
_cell.angle_alpha   90.00
_cell.angle_beta   90.00
_cell.angle_gamma   90.00
#
_symmetry.space_group_name_H-M   'P 1'
#
loop_
_entity.id
_entity.type
_entity.pdbx_description
1 polymer ?
#
loop_
_entity_poly.entity_id
_entity_poly.type
_entity_poly.pdbx_seq_one_letter_code
_entity_poly.pdbx_strand_id
1 'polypeptide(L)'
;HDAAAVQRFGEDILPLVLLFAITLTGLLLWVSYTWMHGSGYEFLAILHAITVIFTLLWLPFGKFFHIFQRPAQLGVAFYKDTGEAGEQAHCRRCGDAYASRMHVEDLIEVEKQLGYRYDIADESIEHYQWICPRCRRSILALAQSKVYRESESWSESLRREPAHGQTRW
;
A
#
# COMPACT_ATOMS: atom_id res chain seq x y z
N HIS A 1 -28.64 -30.09 5.88
CA HIS A 1 -29.01 -29.65 4.53
C HIS A 1 -28.06 -28.55 4.11
N ASP A 2 -27.00 -28.97 3.43
CA ASP A 2 -26.27 -28.26 2.38
C ASP A 2 -26.09 -26.74 2.55
N ALA A 3 -25.03 -26.36 3.26
CA ALA A 3 -24.36 -25.10 3.01
C ALA A 3 -23.82 -25.14 1.58
N ALA A 4 -24.68 -24.78 0.63
CA ALA A 4 -24.44 -24.86 -0.79
C ALA A 4 -23.12 -24.16 -1.11
N ALA A 5 -22.19 -24.96 -1.64
CA ALA A 5 -20.96 -24.55 -2.26
C ALA A 5 -21.27 -23.68 -3.50
N VAL A 6 -21.70 -22.44 -3.27
CA VAL A 6 -21.55 -21.33 -4.22
C VAL A 6 -20.10 -20.84 -4.15
N GLN A 7 -19.15 -21.78 -4.06
CA GLN A 7 -17.76 -21.51 -4.29
C GLN A 7 -17.68 -21.24 -5.79
N ARG A 8 -17.67 -19.95 -6.10
CA ARG A 8 -17.82 -19.31 -7.41
C ARG A 8 -17.17 -20.15 -8.51
N PHE A 9 -17.97 -20.98 -9.19
CA PHE A 9 -17.51 -21.81 -10.31
C PHE A 9 -16.77 -20.96 -11.36
N GLY A 10 -17.22 -19.71 -11.60
CA GLY A 10 -16.54 -18.77 -12.49
C GLY A 10 -15.18 -18.25 -12.00
N GLU A 11 -14.92 -18.20 -10.69
CA GLU A 11 -13.63 -17.72 -10.15
C GLU A 11 -12.61 -18.83 -9.93
N ASP A 12 -13.05 -20.08 -9.71
CA ASP A 12 -12.15 -21.22 -9.44
C ASP A 12 -12.02 -22.20 -10.62
N ILE A 13 -13.06 -22.43 -11.45
CA ILE A 13 -12.97 -23.36 -12.59
C ILE A 13 -12.37 -22.69 -13.83
N LEU A 14 -12.77 -21.44 -14.13
CA LEU A 14 -12.23 -20.68 -15.26
C LEU A 14 -10.70 -20.65 -15.27
N PRO A 15 -10.01 -20.29 -14.16
CA PRO A 15 -8.55 -20.33 -14.12
C PRO A 15 -7.96 -21.73 -14.35
N LEU A 16 -8.59 -22.77 -13.79
CA LEU A 16 -8.12 -24.14 -13.92
C LEU A 16 -8.21 -24.63 -15.37
N VAL A 17 -9.31 -24.31 -16.06
CA VAL A 17 -9.51 -24.64 -17.48
C VAL A 17 -8.53 -23.88 -18.37
N LEU A 18 -8.27 -22.59 -18.09
CA LEU A 18 -7.29 -21.80 -18.82
C LEU A 18 -5.86 -22.34 -18.65
N LEU A 19 -5.47 -22.70 -17.43
CA LEU A 19 -4.17 -23.36 -17.18
C LEU A 19 -4.07 -24.72 -17.87
N PHE A 20 -5.14 -25.51 -17.85
CA PHE A 20 -5.19 -26.79 -18.57
C PHE A 20 -5.05 -26.58 -20.08
N ALA A 21 -5.73 -25.59 -20.65
CA ALA A 21 -5.63 -25.26 -22.07
C ALA A 21 -4.23 -24.80 -22.48
N ILE A 22 -3.57 -23.95 -21.68
CA ILE A 22 -2.19 -23.50 -21.93
C ILE A 22 -1.22 -24.68 -21.87
N THR A 23 -1.32 -25.52 -20.85
CA THR A 23 -0.42 -26.68 -20.69
C THR A 23 -0.63 -27.71 -21.81
N LEU A 24 -1.88 -27.97 -22.20
CA LEU A 24 -2.21 -28.88 -23.30
C LEU A 24 -1.71 -28.35 -24.65
N THR A 25 -1.96 -27.08 -24.97
CA THR A 25 -1.50 -26.46 -26.23
C THR A 25 0.03 -26.36 -26.29
N GLY A 26 0.69 -26.06 -25.18
CA GLY A 26 2.15 -26.07 -25.07
C GLY A 26 2.75 -27.46 -25.25
N LEU A 27 2.12 -28.49 -24.66
CA LEU A 27 2.54 -29.89 -24.87
C LEU A 27 2.35 -30.31 -26.33
N LEU A 28 1.24 -29.94 -26.96
CA LEU A 28 0.95 -30.23 -28.36
C LEU A 28 1.96 -29.55 -29.31
N LEU A 29 2.44 -28.35 -28.98
CA LEU A 29 3.53 -27.71 -29.72
C LEU A 29 4.82 -28.53 -29.65
N TRP A 30 5.18 -29.00 -28.46
CA TRP A 30 6.36 -29.85 -28.27
C TRP A 30 6.24 -31.17 -29.05
N VAL A 31 5.07 -31.82 -29.02
CA VAL A 31 4.79 -33.05 -29.80
C VAL A 31 4.85 -32.78 -31.30
N SER A 32 4.24 -31.69 -31.78
CA SER A 32 4.24 -31.33 -33.19
C SER A 32 5.66 -31.07 -33.71
N TYR A 33 6.46 -30.35 -32.94
CA TYR A 33 7.86 -30.06 -33.29
C TYR A 33 8.73 -31.32 -33.29
N THR A 34 8.62 -32.15 -32.25
CA THR A 34 9.52 -33.29 -32.03
C THR A 34 9.14 -34.51 -32.86
N TRP A 35 7.84 -34.80 -33.00
CA TRP A 35 7.36 -36.06 -33.58
C TRP A 35 6.65 -35.90 -34.93
N MET A 36 6.04 -34.74 -35.21
CA MET A 36 5.28 -34.51 -36.46
C MET A 36 6.03 -33.65 -37.48
N HIS A 37 7.34 -33.44 -37.28
CA HIS A 37 8.19 -32.58 -38.13
C HIS A 37 7.58 -31.18 -38.37
N GLY A 38 6.84 -30.64 -37.40
CA GLY A 38 6.20 -29.32 -37.49
C GLY A 38 4.86 -29.28 -38.25
N SER A 39 4.28 -30.42 -38.62
CA SER A 39 2.94 -30.45 -39.21
C SER A 39 1.90 -29.89 -38.23
N GLY A 40 1.16 -28.86 -38.67
CA GLY A 40 0.17 -28.15 -37.85
C GLY A 40 0.75 -27.19 -36.80
N TYR A 41 2.07 -26.98 -36.78
CA TYR A 41 2.74 -26.17 -35.78
C TYR A 41 2.28 -24.71 -35.77
N GLU A 42 2.14 -24.08 -36.94
CA GLU A 42 1.74 -22.66 -37.05
C GLU A 42 0.34 -22.42 -36.46
N PHE A 43 -0.61 -23.30 -36.74
CA PHE A 43 -1.96 -23.25 -36.17
C PHE A 43 -1.94 -23.43 -34.65
N LEU A 44 -1.22 -24.43 -34.16
CA LEU A 44 -1.08 -24.70 -32.72
C LEU A 44 -0.37 -23.54 -31.99
N ALA A 45 0.57 -22.87 -32.66
CA ALA A 45 1.32 -21.75 -32.09
C ALA A 45 0.41 -20.53 -31.92
N ILE A 46 -0.41 -20.22 -32.92
CA ILE A 46 -1.43 -19.17 -32.84
C ILE A 46 -2.45 -19.50 -31.74
N LEU A 47 -2.94 -20.75 -31.68
CA LEU A 47 -3.88 -21.18 -30.64
C LEU A 47 -3.27 -21.02 -29.24
N HIS A 48 -2.04 -21.50 -29.02
CA HIS A 48 -1.33 -21.37 -27.76
C HIS A 48 -1.16 -19.89 -27.38
N ALA A 49 -0.67 -19.05 -28.30
CA ALA A 49 -0.46 -17.63 -28.06
C ALA A 49 -1.76 -16.92 -27.65
N ILE A 50 -2.88 -17.20 -28.33
CA ILE A 50 -4.19 -16.66 -27.98
C ILE A 50 -4.59 -17.09 -26.56
N THR A 51 -4.47 -18.38 -26.21
CA THR A 51 -4.81 -18.86 -24.86
C THR A 51 -3.95 -18.22 -23.76
N VAL A 52 -2.66 -18.02 -24.02
CA VAL A 52 -1.73 -17.35 -23.09
C VAL A 52 -2.10 -15.88 -22.92
N ILE A 53 -2.34 -15.14 -24.01
CA ILE A 53 -2.70 -13.71 -23.94
C ILE A 53 -3.99 -13.51 -23.14
N PHE A 54 -5.04 -14.29 -23.43
CA PHE A 54 -6.30 -14.20 -22.67
C PHE A 54 -6.10 -14.51 -21.19
N THR A 55 -5.27 -15.50 -20.87
CA THR A 55 -4.98 -15.85 -19.46
C THR A 55 -4.20 -14.75 -18.77
N LEU A 56 -3.21 -14.12 -19.42
CA LEU A 56 -2.45 -13.01 -18.86
C LEU A 56 -3.31 -11.76 -18.64
N LEU A 57 -4.21 -11.44 -19.57
CA LEU A 57 -5.17 -10.34 -19.40
C LEU A 57 -6.14 -10.59 -18.24
N TRP A 58 -6.51 -11.84 -18.01
CA TRP A 58 -7.40 -12.23 -16.91
C TRP A 58 -6.68 -12.32 -15.55
N LEU A 59 -5.39 -12.68 -15.54
CA LEU A 59 -4.57 -12.91 -14.33
C LEU A 59 -4.62 -11.78 -13.28
N PRO A 60 -4.45 -10.47 -13.61
CA PRO A 60 -4.45 -9.41 -12.59
C PRO A 60 -5.81 -9.21 -11.92
N PHE A 61 -6.89 -9.66 -12.55
CA PHE A 61 -8.26 -9.55 -12.02
C PHE A 61 -8.75 -10.85 -11.38
N GLY A 62 -7.93 -11.90 -11.37
CA GLY A 62 -8.28 -13.22 -10.86
C GLY A 62 -7.70 -13.55 -9.48
N LYS A 63 -8.07 -14.74 -8.97
CA LYS A 63 -7.55 -15.29 -7.71
C LYS A 63 -6.04 -15.55 -7.74
N PHE A 64 -5.46 -15.78 -8.93
CA PHE A 64 -4.02 -16.02 -9.10
C PHE A 64 -3.14 -14.86 -8.66
N PHE A 65 -3.62 -13.62 -8.74
CA PHE A 65 -2.86 -12.47 -8.25
C PHE A 65 -2.52 -12.58 -6.75
N HIS A 66 -3.42 -13.18 -5.97
CA HIS A 66 -3.21 -13.39 -4.53
C HIS A 66 -2.13 -14.44 -4.23
N ILE A 67 -1.83 -15.34 -5.17
CA ILE A 67 -0.73 -16.31 -5.01
C ILE A 67 0.61 -15.58 -4.94
N PHE A 68 0.78 -14.49 -5.71
CA PHE A 68 2.00 -13.66 -5.65
C PHE A 68 2.05 -12.75 -4.42
N GLN A 69 0.90 -12.38 -3.85
CA GLN A 69 0.84 -11.57 -2.64
C GLN A 69 1.27 -12.33 -1.38
N ARG A 70 1.01 -13.64 -1.29
CA ARG A 70 1.37 -14.45 -0.11
C ARG A 70 2.88 -14.48 0.18
N PRO A 71 3.78 -14.69 -0.81
CA PRO A 71 5.22 -14.52 -0.61
C PRO A 71 5.60 -13.11 -0.15
N ALA A 72 4.96 -12.07 -0.69
CA ALA A 72 5.22 -10.69 -0.26
C ALA A 72 4.84 -10.48 1.23
N GLN A 73 3.76 -11.09 1.69
CA GLN A 73 3.37 -11.09 3.11
C GLN A 73 4.41 -11.77 4.01
N LEU A 74 5.04 -12.84 3.54
CA LEU A 74 6.15 -13.50 4.26
C LEU A 74 7.36 -12.57 4.41
N GLY A 75 7.70 -11.80 3.36
CA GLY A 75 8.76 -10.80 3.43
C GLY A 75 8.49 -9.72 4.49
N VAL A 76 7.25 -9.20 4.54
CA VAL A 76 6.84 -8.23 5.57
C VAL A 76 6.90 -8.83 6.98
N ALA A 77 6.51 -10.09 7.14
CA ALA A 77 6.60 -10.78 8.43
C ALA A 77 8.05 -10.91 8.91
N PHE A 78 8.96 -11.34 8.03
CA PHE A 78 10.39 -11.45 8.34
C PHE A 78 11.02 -10.10 8.69
N TYR A 79 10.65 -9.04 7.96
CA TYR A 79 11.10 -7.68 8.24
C TYR A 79 10.67 -7.21 9.64
N LYS A 80 9.41 -7.47 10.02
CA LYS A 80 8.90 -7.15 11.35
C LYS A 80 9.60 -7.94 12.44
N ASP A 81 9.79 -9.24 12.25
CA ASP A 81 10.47 -10.12 13.21
C ASP A 81 11.92 -9.66 13.46
N THR A 82 12.65 -9.37 12.39
CA THR A 82 14.00 -8.78 12.48
C THR A 82 13.98 -7.42 13.17
N GLY A 83 12.96 -6.61 12.89
CA GLY A 83 12.75 -5.31 13.52
C GLY A 83 12.44 -5.40 15.01
N GLU A 84 11.69 -6.41 15.46
CA GLU A 84 11.38 -6.64 16.87
C GLU A 84 12.61 -7.14 17.65
N ALA A 85 13.46 -7.97 17.02
CA ALA A 85 14.72 -8.42 17.60
C ALA A 85 15.82 -7.33 17.62
N GLY A 86 15.70 -6.32 16.75
CA GLY A 86 16.66 -5.23 16.58
C GLY A 86 16.45 -4.03 17.51
N GLU A 87 17.28 -2.99 17.30
CA GLU A 87 17.17 -1.72 18.02
C GLU A 87 15.81 -1.05 17.76
N GLN A 88 15.15 -0.59 18.83
CA GLN A 88 13.90 0.15 18.74
C GLN A 88 14.16 1.65 18.63
N ALA A 89 13.43 2.33 17.76
CA ALA A 89 13.37 3.78 17.71
C ALA A 89 12.59 4.32 18.92
N HIS A 90 13.19 5.28 19.61
CA HIS A 90 12.58 6.02 20.71
C HIS A 90 12.01 7.34 20.21
N CYS A 91 10.81 7.69 20.66
CA CYS A 91 10.18 8.94 20.27
C CYS A 91 10.96 10.12 20.85
N ARG A 92 11.42 11.05 20.00
CA ARG A 92 12.16 12.25 20.46
C ARG A 92 11.33 13.25 21.29
N ARG A 93 10.00 13.05 21.37
CA ARG A 93 9.09 13.88 22.20
C ARG A 93 8.72 13.25 23.54
N CYS A 94 8.44 11.94 23.58
CA CYS A 94 7.98 11.29 24.81
C CYS A 94 8.93 10.20 25.34
N GLY A 95 10.01 9.87 24.63
CA GLY A 95 10.99 8.85 25.04
C GLY A 95 10.58 7.40 24.80
N ASP A 96 9.29 7.12 24.66
CA ASP A 96 8.79 5.74 24.47
C ASP A 96 9.28 5.09 23.18
N ALA A 97 9.65 3.82 23.25
CA ALA A 97 9.89 2.98 22.08
C ALA A 97 8.56 2.75 21.31
N TYR A 98 8.60 2.82 19.98
CA TYR A 98 7.36 2.73 19.17
C TYR A 98 7.45 1.95 17.86
N ALA A 99 8.64 1.74 17.31
CA ALA A 99 8.88 0.97 16.08
C ALA A 99 10.36 0.56 16.04
N SER A 100 10.72 -0.37 15.15
CA SER A 100 12.14 -0.67 14.92
C SER A 100 12.86 0.53 14.30
N ARG A 101 14.13 0.71 14.67
CA ARG A 101 14.98 1.77 14.13
C ARG A 101 15.11 1.65 12.61
N MET A 102 15.35 0.44 12.12
CA MET A 102 15.40 0.11 10.70
C MET A 102 14.18 0.64 9.95
N HIS A 103 12.97 0.41 10.47
CA HIS A 103 11.73 0.86 9.84
C HIS A 103 11.60 2.38 9.78
N VAL A 104 12.04 3.07 10.83
CA VAL A 104 11.99 4.53 10.88
C VAL A 104 12.99 5.13 9.89
N GLU A 105 14.21 4.62 9.84
CA GLU A 105 15.26 5.10 8.94
C GLU A 105 14.92 4.81 7.47
N ASP A 106 14.43 3.61 7.17
CA ASP A 106 13.98 3.24 5.83
C ASP A 106 12.88 4.18 5.34
N LEU A 107 11.91 4.52 6.21
CA LEU A 107 10.84 5.42 5.80
C LEU A 107 11.37 6.85 5.54
N ILE A 108 12.30 7.34 6.35
CA ILE A 108 12.93 8.65 6.13
C ILE A 108 13.65 8.67 4.78
N GLU A 109 14.38 7.62 4.45
CA GLU A 109 15.11 7.51 3.19
C GLU A 109 14.15 7.46 1.98
N VAL A 110 13.10 6.64 2.05
CA VAL A 110 12.09 6.55 0.99
C VAL A 110 11.36 7.88 0.81
N GLU A 111 10.99 8.55 1.89
CA GLU A 111 10.34 9.86 1.84
C GLU A 111 11.23 10.89 1.12
N LYS A 112 12.53 10.91 1.42
CA LYS A 112 13.51 11.77 0.74
C LYS A 112 13.64 11.45 -0.75
N GLN A 113 13.72 10.16 -1.12
CA GLN A 113 13.81 9.73 -2.51
C GLN A 113 12.56 10.09 -3.32
N LEU A 114 11.39 10.08 -2.68
CA LEU A 114 10.13 10.53 -3.27
C LEU A 114 9.99 12.07 -3.29
N GLY A 115 10.94 12.80 -2.71
CA GLY A 115 10.96 14.27 -2.67
C GLY A 115 10.09 14.88 -1.56
N TYR A 116 9.62 14.08 -0.59
CA TYR A 116 8.95 14.60 0.60
C TYR A 116 9.97 15.16 1.58
N ARG A 117 9.72 16.38 2.07
CA ARG A 117 10.54 17.05 3.08
C ARG A 117 9.74 17.19 4.37
N TYR A 118 10.02 16.32 5.33
CA TYR A 118 9.44 16.35 6.67
C TYR A 118 10.48 16.65 7.75
N ASP A 119 11.57 17.31 7.37
CA ASP A 119 12.56 17.84 8.29
C ASP A 119 11.93 18.92 9.19
N ILE A 120 12.27 18.87 10.47
CA ILE A 120 11.80 19.81 11.47
C ILE A 120 12.99 20.70 11.83
N ALA A 121 12.75 22.02 11.88
CA ALA A 121 13.79 23.01 12.18
C ALA A 121 14.45 22.84 13.56
N ASP A 122 13.81 22.09 14.45
CA ASP A 122 14.36 21.72 15.75
C ASP A 122 15.38 20.59 15.59
N GLU A 123 16.66 20.91 15.79
CA GLU A 123 17.79 19.99 15.73
C GLU A 123 17.63 18.79 16.68
N SER A 124 16.87 18.93 17.77
CA SER A 124 16.63 17.81 18.68
C SER A 124 15.73 16.74 18.07
N ILE A 125 14.86 17.08 17.11
CA ILE A 125 13.90 16.16 16.49
C ILE A 125 14.38 15.71 15.10
N GLU A 126 15.04 16.58 14.35
CA GLU A 126 15.53 16.41 12.97
C GLU A 126 14.43 16.11 11.94
N HIS A 127 13.69 15.01 12.10
CA HIS A 127 12.72 14.51 11.12
C HIS A 127 11.41 14.07 11.78
N TYR A 128 10.28 14.36 11.13
CA TYR A 128 8.94 14.04 11.63
C TYR A 128 8.73 12.56 11.97
N GLN A 129 9.43 11.68 11.26
CA GLN A 129 9.31 10.24 11.44
C GLN A 129 9.91 9.71 12.75
N TRP A 130 10.71 10.51 13.47
CA TRP A 130 11.20 10.23 14.83
C TRP A 130 10.15 10.49 15.93
N ILE A 131 8.94 10.92 15.55
CA ILE A 131 7.82 11.17 16.47
C ILE A 131 6.82 10.01 16.38
N CYS A 132 6.52 9.37 17.51
CA CYS A 132 5.57 8.25 17.54
C CYS A 132 4.15 8.69 17.11
N PRO A 133 3.32 7.78 16.55
CA PRO A 133 1.97 8.11 16.08
C PRO A 133 1.07 8.77 17.13
N ARG A 134 1.20 8.38 18.40
CA ARG A 134 0.46 9.00 19.52
C ARG A 134 0.83 10.47 19.69
N CYS A 135 2.13 10.77 19.73
CA CYS A 135 2.62 12.13 19.84
C CYS A 135 2.24 12.98 18.62
N ARG A 136 2.32 12.43 17.40
CA ARG A 136 1.88 13.12 16.18
C ARG A 136 0.42 13.55 16.23
N ARG A 137 -0.49 12.65 16.62
CA ARG A 137 -1.91 12.97 16.80
C ARG A 137 -2.14 14.06 17.85
N SER A 138 -1.40 14.03 18.96
CA SER A 138 -1.53 15.06 20.00
C SER A 138 -0.98 16.43 19.56
N ILE A 139 0.07 16.49 18.75
CA ILE A 139 0.62 17.75 18.22
C ILE A 139 -0.43 18.43 17.33
N LEU A 140 -1.10 17.67 16.47
CA LEU A 140 -2.19 18.19 15.64
C LEU A 140 -3.32 18.77 16.50
N ALA A 141 -3.78 18.02 17.51
CA ALA A 141 -4.82 18.48 18.41
C ALA A 141 -4.42 19.76 19.17
N LEU A 142 -3.17 19.85 19.64
CA LEU A 142 -2.64 21.03 20.30
C LEU A 142 -2.61 22.24 19.35
N ALA A 143 -2.15 22.06 18.10
CA ALA A 143 -2.14 23.11 17.09
C ALA A 143 -3.55 23.62 16.79
N GLN A 144 -4.52 22.72 16.61
CA GLN A 144 -5.93 23.07 16.40
C GLN A 144 -6.52 23.83 17.59
N SER A 145 -6.23 23.39 18.82
CA SER A 145 -6.72 24.06 20.03
C SER A 145 -6.17 25.48 20.17
N LYS A 146 -4.92 25.72 19.74
CA LYS A 146 -4.30 27.05 19.73
C LYS A 146 -5.02 27.98 18.76
N VAL A 147 -5.26 27.52 17.53
CA VAL A 147 -5.99 28.29 16.52
C VAL A 147 -7.41 28.61 16.99
N TYR A 148 -8.11 27.64 17.59
CA TYR A 148 -9.44 27.86 18.13
C TYR A 148 -9.45 28.93 19.22
N ARG A 149 -8.56 28.84 20.21
CA ARG A 149 -8.42 29.84 21.28
C ARG A 149 -8.08 31.23 20.75
N GLU A 150 -7.21 31.32 19.76
CA GLU A 150 -6.90 32.59 19.11
C GLU A 150 -8.16 33.15 18.45
N SER A 151 -8.93 32.34 17.70
CA SER A 151 -10.17 32.79 17.05
C SER A 151 -11.22 33.30 18.05
N GLU A 152 -11.37 32.66 19.21
CA GLU A 152 -12.26 33.15 20.27
C GLU A 152 -11.78 34.50 20.80
N SER A 153 -10.48 34.66 21.03
CA SER A 153 -9.91 35.94 21.50
C SER A 153 -10.11 37.08 20.49
N TRP A 154 -9.96 36.80 19.19
CA TRP A 154 -10.24 37.75 18.10
C TRP A 154 -11.73 38.12 18.02
N SER A 155 -12.62 37.13 18.22
CA SER A 155 -14.07 37.40 18.24
C SER A 155 -14.47 38.27 19.44
N GLU A 156 -13.83 38.07 20.59
CA GLU A 156 -14.08 38.83 21.80
C GLU A 156 -13.53 40.26 21.69
N SER A 157 -12.37 40.48 21.06
CA SER A 157 -11.87 41.82 20.80
C SER A 157 -12.79 42.59 19.86
N LEU A 158 -13.25 41.98 18.77
CA LEU A 158 -14.21 42.60 17.84
C LEU A 158 -15.55 42.95 18.49
N ARG A 159 -16.01 42.16 19.48
CA ARG A 159 -17.21 42.48 20.27
C ARG A 159 -17.00 43.62 21.26
N ARG A 160 -15.77 43.83 21.75
CA ARG A 160 -15.42 44.86 22.73
C ARG A 160 -15.05 46.20 22.10
N GLU A 161 -14.81 46.25 20.79
CA GLU A 161 -14.61 47.49 20.08
C GLU A 161 -15.90 48.31 20.13
N PRO A 162 -15.94 49.47 20.82
CA PRO A 162 -17.12 50.30 20.85
C PRO A 162 -17.42 50.76 19.42
N ALA A 163 -18.71 50.80 19.05
CA ALA A 163 -19.19 51.34 17.79
C ALA A 163 -18.90 52.86 17.68
N HIS A 164 -17.64 53.25 17.53
CA HIS A 164 -17.26 54.61 17.17
C HIS A 164 -17.38 54.75 15.67
N GLY A 165 -18.58 55.12 15.22
CA GLY A 165 -18.77 55.56 13.84
C GLY A 165 -20.13 55.31 13.22
N GLN A 166 -21.25 55.49 13.95
CA GLN A 166 -22.49 55.85 13.28
C GLN A 166 -22.52 57.38 13.13
N THR A 167 -21.74 57.89 12.17
CA THR A 167 -21.87 59.27 11.69
C THR A 167 -23.23 59.38 11.01
N ARG A 168 -24.07 60.19 11.64
CA ARG A 168 -25.41 60.57 11.24
C ARG A 168 -25.28 61.79 10.30
N TRP A 169 -25.58 61.58 9.01
CA TRP A 169 -25.70 62.57 7.91
C TRP A 169 -24.46 63.40 7.58
#